data_AF-A0A936PWL2-F1
#
_entry.id   AF-A0A936PWL2-F1
#
_cell.length_a   1.000
_cell.length_b   1.000
_cell.length_c   1.000
_cell.angle_alpha   90.00
_cell.angle_beta   90.00
_cell.angle_gamma   90.00
#
_symmetry.space_group_name_H-M   'P 1'
#
loop_
_entity.id
_entity.type
_entity.pdbx_description
1 polymer ?
#
loop_
_entity_poly.entity_id
_entity_poly.type
_entity_poly.pdbx_seq_one_letter_code
_entity_poly.pdbx_strand_id
1 'polypeptide(L)' 'MGWGHSTLEYVTDLAQHADVRRLMLFHHDPNRSDGELDRLVERARARVAGKPGATNIDAAAEGQHIETW' A
#
# COMPACT_ATOMS: atom_id res chain seq x y z
N MET A 1 7.77 -0.28 18.75
CA MET A 1 8.93 -0.02 17.86
C MET A 1 9.49 -1.38 17.47
N GLY A 2 9.18 -1.87 16.27
CA GLY A 2 9.44 -3.25 15.81
C GLY A 2 10.69 -3.39 14.94
N TRP A 3 10.93 -4.60 14.44
CA TRP A 3 12.12 -5.13 13.74
C TRP A 3 12.53 -4.43 12.42
N GLY A 4 12.27 -3.13 12.24
CA GLY A 4 12.59 -2.39 11.02
C GLY A 4 11.49 -2.40 9.95
N HIS A 5 10.26 -2.81 10.30
CA HIS A 5 9.10 -2.70 9.39
C HIS A 5 8.56 -1.27 9.33
N SER A 6 8.29 -0.77 8.13
CA SER A 6 7.55 0.46 7.91
C SER A 6 6.08 0.31 8.32
N THR A 7 5.47 1.39 8.79
CA THR A 7 4.01 1.43 8.96
C THR A 7 3.32 1.67 7.62
N LEU A 8 2.07 1.23 7.51
CA LEU A 8 1.23 1.47 6.35
C LEU A 8 1.10 2.97 6.05
N GLU A 9 0.88 3.76 7.10
CA GLU A 9 0.69 5.20 7.00
C GLU A 9 1.92 5.89 6.44
N TYR A 10 3.11 5.50 6.91
CA TYR A 10 4.38 6.07 6.47
C TYR A 10 4.63 5.82 4.98
N VAL A 11 4.50 4.57 4.52
CA VAL A 11 4.73 4.26 3.10
C VAL A 11 3.69 4.88 2.18
N THR A 12 2.44 4.97 2.66
CA THR A 12 1.33 5.61 1.92
C THR A 12 1.59 7.10 1.75
N ASP A 13 1.95 7.80 2.83
CA ASP A 13 2.27 9.21 2.76
C ASP A 13 3.51 9.46 1.90
N LEU A 14 4.56 8.65 2.06
CA LEU A 14 5.78 8.79 1.26
C LEU A 14 5.49 8.66 -0.25
N ALA A 15 4.72 7.65 -0.65
CA ALA A 15 4.35 7.45 -2.05
C ALA A 15 3.55 8.63 -2.62
N GLN A 16 2.58 9.15 -1.84
CA GLN A 16 1.80 10.32 -2.23
C GLN A 16 2.67 11.58 -2.38
N HIS A 17 3.58 11.83 -1.43
CA HIS A 17 4.47 12.99 -1.48
C HIS A 17 5.46 12.91 -2.65
N ALA A 18 5.84 11.69 -3.04
CA ALA A 18 6.73 11.44 -4.18
C ALA A 18 5.99 11.36 -5.53
N ASP A 19 4.68 11.65 -5.58
CA ASP A 19 3.84 11.57 -6.77
C ASP A 19 3.92 10.22 -7.49
N VAL A 20 3.98 9.14 -6.69
CA VAL A 20 4.04 7.77 -7.21
C VAL A 20 2.71 7.44 -7.88
N ARG A 21 2.77 6.98 -9.14
CA ARG A 21 1.59 6.55 -9.91
C ARG A 21 0.90 5.34 -9.27
N ARG A 22 1.66 4.34 -8.83
CA ARG A 22 1.15 3.11 -8.19
C ARG A 22 2.08 2.60 -7.08
N LEU A 23 1.53 2.36 -5.90
CA LEU A 23 2.19 1.74 -4.74
C LEU A 23 1.64 0.31 -4.55
N MET A 24 2.54 -0.66 -4.51
CA MET A 24 2.22 -2.06 -4.19
C MET A 24 2.69 -2.40 -2.78
N LEU A 25 1.77 -2.76 -1.90
CA LEU A 25 2.05 -3.17 -0.53
C LEU A 25 2.43 -4.66 -0.49
N PHE A 26 3.53 -4.99 0.16
CA PHE A 26 4.01 -6.37 0.33
C PHE A 26 4.68 -6.55 1.70
N HIS A 27 5.09 -7.78 2.01
CA HIS A 27 5.76 -8.14 3.28
C HIS A 27 4.89 -7.87 4.53
N HIS A 28 3.61 -8.25 4.43
CA HIS A 28 2.70 -8.18 5.57
C HIS A 28 3.06 -9.21 6.64
N ASP A 29 2.54 -9.02 7.86
CA ASP A 29 2.64 -10.00 8.94
C ASP A 29 2.01 -11.33 8.51
N PRO A 30 2.73 -12.47 8.52
CA PRO A 30 2.22 -13.76 8.06
C PRO A 30 0.95 -14.24 8.76
N ASN A 31 0.60 -13.68 9.92
CA ASN A 31 -0.62 -14.02 10.65
C ASN A 31 -1.87 -13.29 10.16
N ARG A 32 -1.76 -12.37 9.18
CA ARG A 32 -2.91 -11.67 8.61
C ARG A 32 -3.60 -12.53 7.56
N SER A 33 -4.92 -12.55 7.62
CA SER A 33 -5.79 -13.08 6.58
C SER A 33 -5.95 -12.09 5.42
N ASP A 34 -6.38 -12.60 4.25
CA ASP A 34 -6.67 -11.79 3.07
C ASP A 34 -7.64 -10.63 3.38
N GLY A 35 -8.71 -10.91 4.13
CA GLY A 35 -9.69 -9.89 4.51
C GLY A 35 -9.12 -8.80 5.45
N GLU A 36 -8.07 -9.12 6.21
CA GLU A 36 -7.35 -8.09 6.98
C GLU A 36 -6.43 -7.26 6.08
N LEU A 37 -5.81 -7.88 5.07
CA LEU A 37 -5.01 -7.17 4.06
C LEU A 37 -5.87 -6.23 3.22
N ASP A 38 -7.06 -6.67 2.80
CA ASP A 38 -8.02 -5.83 2.07
C ASP A 38 -8.38 -4.59 2.89
N ARG A 39 -8.65 -4.74 4.19
CA ARG A 39 -8.91 -3.61 5.08
C ARG A 39 -7.70 -2.68 5.22
N LEU A 40 -6.47 -3.19 5.17
CA LEU A 40 -5.27 -2.35 5.15
C LEU A 40 -5.20 -1.52 3.87
N VAL A 41 -5.42 -2.16 2.71
CA VAL A 41 -5.43 -1.49 1.40
C VAL A 41 -6.49 -0.39 1.38
N GLU A 42 -7.71 -0.67 1.84
CA GLU A 42 -8.78 0.33 1.90
C GLU A 42 -8.42 1.52 2.81
N ARG A 43 -7.78 1.28 3.96
CA ARG A 43 -7.29 2.38 4.81
C ARG A 43 -6.22 3.22 4.13
N ALA A 44 -5.32 2.61 3.37
CA ALA A 44 -4.29 3.33 2.62
C ALA A 44 -4.91 4.18 1.50
N ARG A 45 -5.85 3.62 0.74
CA ARG A 45 -6.62 4.34 -0.29
C ARG A 45 -7.38 5.53 0.30
N ALA A 46 -8.08 5.32 1.41
CA ALA A 46 -8.81 6.38 2.11
C ALA A 46 -7.89 7.52 2.59
N ARG A 47 -6.64 7.21 2.94
CA ARG A 47 -5.64 8.20 3.40
C ARG A 47 -5.18 9.17 2.30
N VAL A 48 -5.21 8.73 1.04
CA VAL A 48 -4.82 9.55 -0.12
C VAL A 48 -6.02 10.07 -0.91
N ALA A 49 -7.23 9.57 -0.62
CA ALA A 49 -8.46 9.97 -1.27
C ALA A 49 -8.66 11.50 -1.25
N GLY A 50 -9.06 12.07 -2.39
CA GLY A 50 -9.32 13.50 -2.55
C GLY A 50 -8.07 14.37 -2.68
N LYS A 51 -6.86 13.81 -2.58
CA LYS A 51 -5.62 14.56 -2.89
C LYS A 51 -5.42 14.64 -4.41
N PRO A 52 -4.94 15.78 -4.95
CA PRO A 52 -4.49 15.85 -6.34
C PRO A 52 -3.41 14.81 -6.61
N GLY A 53 -3.51 14.08 -7.72
CA GLY A 53 -2.55 13.01 -8.03
C GLY A 53 -2.57 11.87 -7.02
N ALA A 54 -3.74 11.51 -6.49
CA ALA A 54 -3.86 10.42 -5.52
C ALA A 54 -3.18 9.14 -6.03
N THR A 55 -2.19 8.64 -5.29
CA THR A 55 -1.47 7.41 -5.63
C THR A 55 -2.44 6.22 -5.70
N ASN A 56 -2.33 5.39 -6.74
CA ASN A 56 -3.06 4.13 -6.80
C ASN A 56 -2.40 3.10 -5.86
N ILE A 57 -3.15 2.51 -4.93
CA ILE A 57 -2.59 1.64 -3.88
C ILE A 57 -3.29 0.28 -3.92
N ASP A 58 -2.49 -0.78 -4.02
CA ASP A 58 -2.92 -2.17 -4.04
C ASP A 58 -1.99 -3.05 -3.17
N ALA A 59 -2.43 -4.24 -2.77
CA ALA A 59 -1.56 -5.27 -2.22
C ALA A 59 -1.03 -6.17 -3.33
N ALA A 60 0.26 -6.53 -3.26
CA ALA A 60 0.84 -7.52 -4.15
C ALA A 60 0.35 -8.92 -3.79
N ALA A 61 0.04 -9.73 -4.80
CA ALA A 61 -0.33 -11.13 -4.64
C ALA A 61 0.73 -12.07 -5.27
N GLU A 62 0.82 -13.30 -4.77
CA GLU A 62 1.71 -14.31 -5.36
C GLU A 62 1.32 -14.60 -6.81
N GLY A 63 2.33 -14.71 -7.68
CA GLY A 63 2.13 -14.92 -9.13
C GLY A 63 1.58 -13.70 -9.88
N GLN A 64 1.41 -12.55 -9.23
CA GLN A 64 0.98 -11.33 -9.90
C GLN A 64 2.10 -10.76 -10.78
N HIS A 65 1.77 -10.45 -12.03
CA HIS A 65 2.65 -9.71 -12.95
C HIS A 65 2.09 -8.29 -13.13
N ILE A 66 2.96 -7.30 -12.99
CA ILE A 66 2.60 -5.88 -13.14
C ILE A 66 3.31 -5.33 -14.36
N GLU A 67 2.54 -4.88 -15.32
CA GLU A 67 3.04 -4.17 -16.49
C GLU A 67 3.29 -2.70 -16.16
N THR A 68 4.36 -2.13 -16.71
CA THR A 68 4.84 -0.78 -16.36
C THR A 68 4.67 0.24 -17.48
N TRP A 69 3.72 0.02 -18.40
CA TRP A 69 3.44 0.89 -19.55
C TRP A 69 2.01 1.41 -19.50
#